data_AF-X0CAN4-F1
#
_entry.id   AF-X0CAN4-F1
#
_cell.length_a   1.000
_cell.length_b   1.000
_cell.length_c   1.000
_cell.angle_alpha   90.00
_cell.angle_beta   90.00
_cell.angle_gamma   90.00
#
_symmetry.space_group_name_H-M   'P 1'
#
loop_
_entity.id
_entity.type
_entity.pdbx_description
1 polymer ?
#
loop_
_entity_poly.entity_id
_entity_poly.type
_entity_poly.pdbx_seq_one_letter_code
_entity_poly.pdbx_strand_id
1 'polypeptide(L)'
;MGCFGADNDTNRVDEETAVRGVQVDFSDDRWIVDLELDNIISNISENESWTTSFRRGFQGANDNEQPPNELGKSYRINFAVLQRIQLKQLRTKLAKHAVSLRCEAGEPQGWQDTLKDYIQALQNYEYMERRSLQPEDPFYMSGEKYQDRKLLETIIGGEAHRFEGKKVFPAIGDWQKGPDGSRSVRDTRQDNYQRNWKGGFHQRLAVAAVGGIFLMAPMWLMVLHNTLYTALVSTTVFVAVFGSMAARYLTSLMDVMSSTAAYAAVLVVFVGLITEMHDG
;
A
#
# COMPACT_ATOMS: atom_id res chain seq x y z
N MET A 1 -61.58 14.97 -48.99
CA MET A 1 -61.98 15.87 -47.89
C MET A 1 -60.89 15.80 -46.82
N GLY A 2 -60.24 16.94 -46.52
CA GLY A 2 -59.21 17.15 -45.48
C GLY A 2 -57.80 16.63 -45.83
N CYS A 3 -56.73 17.38 -46.13
CA CYS A 3 -56.08 18.60 -45.61
C CYS A 3 -54.94 18.34 -44.58
N PHE A 4 -53.70 18.59 -45.03
CA PHE A 4 -52.61 19.40 -44.43
C PHE A 4 -51.84 19.04 -43.14
N GLY A 5 -50.49 19.19 -43.24
CA GLY A 5 -49.54 19.66 -42.21
C GLY A 5 -48.62 18.57 -41.62
N ALA A 6 -47.35 18.40 -41.97
CA ALA A 6 -46.13 19.25 -41.85
C ALA A 6 -45.54 19.35 -40.43
N ASP A 7 -44.32 18.80 -40.29
CA ASP A 7 -43.15 19.12 -39.45
C ASP A 7 -43.32 19.63 -38.00
N ASN A 8 -42.61 19.02 -37.04
CA ASN A 8 -41.40 19.61 -36.44
C ASN A 8 -40.93 18.81 -35.20
N ASP A 9 -39.63 18.88 -35.02
CA ASP A 9 -38.74 18.25 -34.06
C ASP A 9 -39.09 18.36 -32.56
N THR A 10 -38.23 17.68 -31.81
CA THR A 10 -37.61 18.09 -30.53
C THR A 10 -38.15 17.45 -29.25
N ASN A 11 -37.19 16.93 -28.48
CA ASN A 11 -37.26 16.57 -27.06
C ASN A 11 -37.65 15.12 -26.73
N ARG A 12 -36.70 14.21 -26.98
CA ARG A 12 -36.43 13.11 -26.04
C ARG A 12 -34.95 12.74 -26.01
N VAL A 13 -34.10 13.76 -25.97
CA VAL A 13 -32.81 13.69 -25.27
C VAL A 13 -33.10 14.10 -23.82
N ASP A 14 -32.23 13.71 -22.89
CA ASP A 14 -32.22 14.15 -21.48
C ASP A 14 -32.77 13.14 -20.46
N GLU A 15 -32.26 11.90 -20.50
CA GLU A 15 -32.00 11.18 -19.23
C GLU A 15 -30.89 10.12 -19.35
N GLU A 16 -29.92 10.34 -20.25
CA GLU A 16 -28.65 9.63 -20.18
C GLU A 16 -27.74 10.40 -19.24
N THR A 17 -27.91 10.09 -17.95
CA THR A 17 -27.01 10.40 -16.84
C THR A 17 -25.59 10.65 -17.32
N ALA A 18 -25.16 11.91 -17.22
CA ALA A 18 -23.85 12.41 -17.59
C ALA A 18 -22.74 11.78 -16.73
N VAL A 19 -22.42 10.51 -16.99
CA VAL A 19 -21.10 9.98 -16.76
C VAL A 19 -20.35 10.29 -18.05
N ARG A 20 -19.59 11.40 -18.04
CA ARG A 20 -18.58 11.69 -19.08
C ARG A 20 -17.52 10.58 -19.00
N GLY A 21 -17.86 9.40 -19.51
CA GLY A 21 -16.94 8.32 -19.75
C GLY A 21 -16.02 8.75 -20.88
N VAL A 22 -14.72 8.50 -20.70
CA VAL A 22 -13.75 8.55 -21.80
C VAL A 22 -14.37 7.80 -22.99
N GLN A 23 -14.54 8.47 -24.14
CA GLN A 23 -14.98 7.79 -25.35
C GLN A 23 -13.82 6.92 -25.83
N VAL A 24 -13.91 5.63 -25.53
CA VAL A 24 -12.88 4.63 -25.87
C VAL A 24 -13.18 4.08 -27.26
N ASP A 25 -12.36 4.41 -28.25
CA ASP A 25 -12.46 3.83 -29.59
C ASP A 25 -11.75 2.48 -29.63
N PHE A 26 -12.50 1.39 -29.50
CA PHE A 26 -11.96 0.02 -29.54
C PHE A 26 -11.30 -0.37 -30.88
N SER A 27 -11.41 0.47 -31.91
CA SER A 27 -10.80 0.27 -33.23
C SER A 27 -9.33 0.73 -33.28
N ASP A 28 -8.91 1.62 -32.37
CA ASP A 28 -7.54 2.12 -32.26
C ASP A 28 -6.78 1.33 -31.18
N ASP A 29 -5.60 0.76 -31.50
CA ASP A 29 -4.72 0.07 -30.54
C ASP A 29 -4.40 0.90 -29.26
N ARG A 30 -4.68 2.22 -29.26
CA ARG A 30 -4.52 3.14 -28.12
C ARG A 30 -5.63 3.11 -27.08
N TRP A 31 -6.77 2.49 -27.36
CA TRP A 31 -7.94 2.46 -26.45
C TRP A 31 -7.63 1.95 -25.03
N ILE A 32 -6.66 1.03 -24.96
CA ILE A 32 -6.15 0.40 -23.74
C ILE A 32 -5.45 1.42 -22.84
N VAL A 33 -4.77 2.40 -23.44
CA VAL A 33 -4.07 3.49 -22.77
C VAL A 33 -5.07 4.51 -22.25
N ASP A 34 -6.08 4.84 -23.07
CA ASP A 34 -7.06 5.89 -22.77
C ASP A 34 -7.86 5.61 -21.50
N LEU A 35 -8.14 4.34 -21.21
CA LEU A 35 -8.78 3.89 -19.97
C LEU A 35 -7.98 4.20 -18.70
N GLU A 36 -6.65 4.29 -18.81
CA GLU A 36 -5.77 4.51 -17.65
C GLU A 36 -5.30 5.96 -17.54
N LEU A 37 -5.45 6.79 -18.59
CA LEU A 37 -5.00 8.18 -18.62
C LEU A 37 -5.57 9.03 -17.48
N ASP A 38 -6.85 8.84 -17.14
CA ASP A 38 -7.49 9.58 -16.05
C ASP A 38 -6.94 9.24 -14.65
N ASN A 39 -6.25 8.11 -14.51
CA ASN A 39 -5.63 7.69 -13.25
C ASN A 39 -4.17 8.12 -13.13
N ILE A 40 -3.56 8.67 -14.19
CA ILE A 40 -2.15 9.10 -14.17
C ILE A 40 -1.99 10.36 -13.34
N ILE A 41 -2.86 11.36 -13.56
CA ILE A 41 -2.78 12.68 -12.91
C ILE A 41 -4.08 12.95 -12.18
N SER A 42 -3.98 13.23 -10.88
CA SER A 42 -5.12 13.59 -10.04
C SER A 42 -4.91 14.97 -9.42
N ASN A 43 -6.01 15.73 -9.32
CA ASN A 43 -6.00 17.00 -8.59
C ASN A 43 -6.07 16.71 -7.10
N ILE A 44 -5.25 17.40 -6.34
CA ILE A 44 -5.26 17.33 -4.87
C ILE A 44 -5.45 18.71 -4.27
N SER A 45 -6.12 18.75 -3.12
CA SER A 45 -6.19 19.94 -2.29
C SER A 45 -5.70 19.64 -0.88
N GLU A 46 -5.17 20.67 -0.23
CA GLU A 46 -4.97 20.65 1.21
C GLU A 46 -6.29 20.26 1.89
N ASN A 47 -6.24 19.27 2.78
CA ASN A 47 -7.39 18.91 3.60
C ASN A 47 -7.43 19.83 4.82
N GLU A 48 -8.62 20.26 5.27
CA GLU A 48 -8.73 20.90 6.58
C GLU A 48 -8.38 19.85 7.64
N SER A 49 -7.14 19.91 8.16
CA SER A 49 -6.71 19.00 9.22
C SER A 49 -7.63 19.14 10.43
N TRP A 50 -7.96 18.02 11.07
CA TRP A 50 -8.76 17.98 12.30
C TRP A 50 -8.18 18.90 13.39
N THR A 51 -6.85 19.06 13.48
CA THR A 51 -6.24 19.95 14.47
C THR A 51 -6.55 21.43 14.21
N THR A 52 -6.68 21.81 12.94
CA THR A 52 -7.08 23.17 12.50
C THR A 52 -8.54 23.44 12.83
N SER A 53 -9.46 22.49 12.56
CA SER A 53 -10.88 22.64 12.89
C SER A 53 -11.15 22.62 14.39
N PHE A 54 -10.41 21.79 15.15
CA PHE A 54 -10.47 21.79 16.62
C PHE A 54 -9.99 23.11 17.22
N ARG A 55 -8.86 23.67 16.74
CA ARG A 55 -8.33 24.96 17.22
C ARG A 55 -9.27 26.13 16.93
N ARG A 56 -9.90 26.15 15.75
CA ARG A 56 -10.93 27.14 15.37
C ARG A 56 -12.16 27.07 16.29
N GLY A 57 -12.49 25.89 16.83
CA GLY A 57 -13.57 25.72 17.82
C GLY A 57 -13.25 26.28 19.21
N PHE A 58 -11.97 26.39 19.57
CA PHE A 58 -11.54 26.95 20.87
C PHE A 58 -11.09 28.42 20.80
N GLN A 59 -10.71 28.89 19.62
CA GLN A 59 -10.22 30.25 19.40
C GLN A 59 -11.31 31.04 18.67
N GLY A 60 -12.10 31.79 19.46
CA GLY A 60 -13.16 32.66 18.94
C GLY A 60 -12.68 33.48 17.74
N ALA A 61 -13.50 33.55 16.70
CA ALA A 61 -13.21 34.22 15.45
C ALA A 61 -12.74 35.66 15.69
N ASN A 62 -11.46 35.92 15.43
CA ASN A 62 -10.95 37.27 15.23
C ASN A 62 -11.07 37.56 13.74
N ASP A 63 -12.04 38.40 13.38
CA ASP A 63 -12.47 38.68 12.01
C ASP A 63 -11.46 39.47 11.14
N ASN A 64 -10.20 39.59 11.60
CA ASN A 64 -9.12 40.30 10.91
C ASN A 64 -8.00 39.38 10.39
N GLU A 65 -8.16 38.05 10.50
CA GLU A 65 -7.32 37.13 9.74
C GLU A 65 -7.88 37.02 8.32
N GLN A 66 -7.14 37.60 7.38
CA GLN A 66 -7.28 37.37 5.95
C GLN A 66 -7.54 35.87 5.72
N PRO A 67 -8.59 35.48 4.98
CA PRO A 67 -8.95 34.08 4.81
C PRO A 67 -7.69 33.33 4.36
N PRO A 68 -7.37 32.16 4.94
CA PRO A 68 -6.16 31.43 4.57
C PRO A 68 -6.17 31.30 3.05
N ASN A 69 -5.19 31.94 2.40
CA ASN A 69 -5.00 31.97 0.96
C ASN A 69 -5.42 30.64 0.36
N GLU A 70 -6.30 30.68 -0.64
CA GLU A 70 -6.77 29.57 -1.47
C GLU A 70 -6.14 28.22 -1.10
N LEU A 71 -6.90 27.34 -0.44
CA LEU A 71 -6.54 25.94 -0.19
C LEU A 71 -5.67 25.42 -1.33
N GLY A 72 -4.39 25.18 -1.05
CA GLY A 72 -3.40 25.00 -2.10
C GLY A 72 -3.84 23.87 -3.02
N LYS A 73 -4.20 24.21 -4.26
CA LYS A 73 -4.48 23.22 -5.30
C LYS A 73 -3.15 22.76 -5.85
N SER A 74 -2.96 21.46 -5.92
CA SER A 74 -1.80 20.90 -6.58
C SER A 74 -2.17 19.63 -7.33
N TYR A 75 -1.18 19.00 -7.92
CA TYR A 75 -1.33 17.81 -8.72
C TYR A 75 -0.61 16.65 -8.07
N ARG A 76 -0.95 15.46 -8.54
CA ARG A 76 -0.32 14.23 -8.12
C ARG A 76 -0.24 13.28 -9.30
N ILE A 77 0.94 12.71 -9.49
CA ILE A 77 1.27 11.82 -10.60
C ILE A 77 1.56 10.43 -10.05
N ASN A 78 0.88 9.42 -10.60
CA ASN A 78 1.09 8.02 -10.26
C ASN A 78 1.88 7.31 -11.37
N PHE A 79 3.16 7.06 -11.14
CA PHE A 79 4.02 6.39 -12.11
C PHE A 79 3.71 4.88 -12.24
N ALA A 80 3.08 4.27 -11.24
CA ALA A 80 2.67 2.86 -11.33
C ALA A 80 1.61 2.63 -12.42
N VAL A 81 0.82 3.66 -12.75
CA VAL A 81 -0.14 3.60 -13.86
C VAL A 81 0.60 3.48 -15.20
N LEU A 82 1.72 4.19 -15.37
CA LEU A 82 2.55 4.07 -16.59
C LEU A 82 3.08 2.64 -16.78
N GLN A 83 3.47 1.98 -15.68
CA GLN A 83 3.90 0.58 -15.72
C GLN A 83 2.76 -0.36 -16.13
N ARG A 84 1.53 -0.12 -15.68
CA ARG A 84 0.34 -0.89 -16.08
C ARG A 84 0.04 -0.71 -17.57
N ILE A 85 0.14 0.52 -18.08
CA ILE A 85 0.03 0.82 -19.52
C ILE A 85 1.07 0.01 -20.31
N GLN A 86 2.34 0.05 -19.88
CA GLN A 86 3.42 -0.69 -20.54
C GLN A 86 3.14 -2.21 -20.56
N LEU A 87 2.71 -2.79 -19.44
CA LEU A 87 2.37 -4.21 -19.36
C LEU A 87 1.25 -4.59 -20.33
N LYS A 88 0.21 -3.76 -20.42
CA LYS A 88 -0.90 -4.00 -21.35
C LYS A 88 -0.44 -3.93 -22.81
N GLN A 89 0.38 -2.94 -23.16
CA GLN A 89 0.95 -2.82 -24.51
C GLN A 89 1.81 -4.04 -24.89
N LEU A 90 2.68 -4.50 -23.99
CA LEU A 90 3.51 -5.68 -24.21
C LEU A 90 2.67 -6.96 -24.34
N ARG A 91 1.62 -7.11 -23.53
CA ARG A 91 0.68 -8.24 -23.62
C ARG A 91 -0.02 -8.28 -24.98
N THR A 92 -0.47 -7.14 -25.50
CA THR A 92 -1.11 -7.07 -26.81
C THR A 92 -0.13 -7.42 -27.93
N LYS A 93 1.11 -6.91 -27.87
CA LYS A 93 2.17 -7.27 -28.84
C LYS A 93 2.46 -8.78 -28.83
N LEU A 94 2.60 -9.38 -27.65
CA LEU A 94 2.78 -10.82 -27.51
C LEU A 94 1.61 -11.62 -28.07
N ALA A 95 0.37 -11.18 -27.85
CA ALA A 95 -0.80 -11.82 -28.44
C ALA A 95 -0.74 -11.79 -29.98
N LYS A 96 -0.37 -10.65 -30.58
CA LYS A 96 -0.18 -10.54 -32.04
C LYS A 96 0.91 -11.50 -32.55
N HIS A 97 2.06 -11.58 -31.88
CA HIS A 97 3.13 -12.54 -32.21
C HIS A 97 2.70 -14.01 -32.05
N ALA A 98 1.90 -14.33 -31.03
CA ALA A 98 1.39 -15.69 -30.82
C ALA A 98 0.39 -16.10 -31.91
N VAL A 99 -0.43 -15.17 -32.39
CA VAL A 99 -1.34 -15.40 -33.51
C VAL A 99 -0.56 -15.60 -34.81
N SER A 100 0.45 -14.76 -35.09
CA SER A 100 1.28 -14.91 -36.28
C SER A 100 2.07 -16.22 -36.25
N LEU A 101 2.64 -16.63 -35.11
CA LEU A 101 3.29 -17.94 -34.93
C LEU A 101 2.38 -19.12 -35.25
N ARG A 102 1.08 -19.01 -34.97
CA ARG A 102 0.10 -20.08 -35.17
C ARG A 102 -0.46 -20.11 -36.59
N CYS A 103 -0.61 -18.95 -37.22
CA CYS A 103 -1.33 -18.80 -38.50
C CYS A 103 -0.40 -18.61 -39.70
N GLU A 104 0.82 -18.12 -39.50
CA GLU A 104 1.81 -17.88 -40.54
C GLU A 104 2.94 -18.91 -40.43
N ALA A 105 3.45 -19.40 -41.56
CA ALA A 105 4.50 -20.42 -41.60
C ALA A 105 5.90 -19.89 -41.24
N GLY A 106 6.05 -18.58 -40.99
CA GLY A 106 7.31 -17.93 -40.65
C GLY A 106 7.38 -17.56 -39.17
N GLU A 107 8.52 -17.82 -38.54
CA GLU A 107 8.78 -17.37 -37.17
C GLU A 107 8.86 -15.82 -37.14
N PRO A 108 7.97 -15.11 -36.42
CA PRO A 108 7.99 -13.66 -36.36
C PRO A 108 9.24 -13.19 -35.62
N GLN A 109 10.06 -12.36 -36.26
CA GLN A 109 11.30 -11.89 -35.66
C GLN A 109 11.02 -11.02 -34.41
N GLY A 110 11.72 -11.27 -33.29
CA GLY A 110 11.65 -10.44 -32.08
C GLY A 110 10.57 -10.82 -31.03
N TRP A 111 9.86 -11.94 -31.20
CA TRP A 111 8.89 -12.40 -30.19
C TRP A 111 9.55 -12.75 -28.85
N GLN A 112 10.79 -13.28 -28.89
CA GLN A 112 11.58 -13.63 -27.71
C GLN A 112 11.97 -12.40 -26.89
N ASP A 113 12.38 -11.32 -27.56
CA ASP A 113 12.72 -10.05 -26.90
C ASP A 113 11.47 -9.43 -26.28
N THR A 114 10.34 -9.45 -26.99
CA THR A 114 9.06 -8.97 -26.45
C THR A 114 8.63 -9.76 -25.21
N LEU A 115 8.87 -11.08 -25.20
CA LEU A 115 8.58 -11.94 -24.05
C LEU A 115 9.50 -11.60 -22.87
N LYS A 116 10.79 -11.42 -23.12
CA LYS A 116 11.76 -11.00 -22.11
C LYS A 116 11.38 -9.64 -21.50
N ASP A 117 11.02 -8.67 -22.33
CA ASP A 117 10.59 -7.34 -21.89
C ASP A 117 9.30 -7.41 -21.07
N TYR A 118 8.36 -8.27 -21.45
CA TYR A 118 7.14 -8.50 -20.67
C TYR A 118 7.42 -9.11 -19.29
N ILE A 119 8.29 -10.13 -19.23
CA ILE A 119 8.71 -10.73 -17.95
C ILE A 119 9.40 -9.70 -17.07
N GLN A 120 10.32 -8.91 -17.63
CA GLN A 120 11.01 -7.85 -16.89
C GLN A 120 10.03 -6.79 -16.40
N ALA A 121 9.07 -6.37 -17.23
CA ALA A 121 8.03 -5.42 -16.84
C ALA A 121 7.15 -5.97 -15.72
N LEU A 122 6.87 -7.28 -15.70
CA LEU A 122 6.10 -7.93 -14.64
C LEU A 122 6.87 -7.94 -13.31
N GLN A 123 8.17 -8.27 -13.34
CA GLN A 123 9.04 -8.19 -12.16
C GLN A 123 9.14 -6.76 -11.63
N ASN A 124 9.28 -5.77 -12.52
CA ASN A 124 9.32 -4.36 -12.14
C ASN A 124 7.99 -3.92 -11.52
N TYR A 125 6.85 -4.43 -12.01
CA TYR A 125 5.54 -4.16 -11.44
C TYR A 125 5.41 -4.71 -10.02
N GLU A 126 5.83 -5.96 -9.77
CA GLU A 126 5.88 -6.51 -8.41
C GLU A 126 6.79 -5.69 -7.50
N TYR A 127 7.92 -5.20 -8.01
CA TYR A 127 8.81 -4.33 -7.25
C TYR A 127 8.10 -3.02 -6.86
N MET A 128 7.40 -2.38 -7.79
CA MET A 128 6.59 -1.18 -7.52
C MET A 128 5.52 -1.45 -6.47
N GLU A 129 4.80 -2.58 -6.58
CA GLU A 129 3.78 -2.99 -5.61
C GLU A 129 4.35 -3.16 -4.21
N ARG A 130 5.50 -3.85 -4.06
CA ARG A 130 6.17 -3.99 -2.75
C ARG A 130 6.60 -2.65 -2.16
N ARG A 131 6.96 -1.68 -3.01
CA ARG A 131 7.34 -0.32 -2.57
C ARG A 131 6.13 0.52 -2.16
N SER A 132 4.96 0.29 -2.74
CA SER A 132 3.71 0.99 -2.39
C SER A 132 3.26 0.76 -0.93
N LEU A 133 3.70 -0.35 -0.32
CA LEU A 133 3.45 -0.65 1.10
C LEU A 133 4.27 0.22 2.06
N GLN A 134 5.27 0.95 1.56
CA GLN A 134 6.12 1.80 2.38
C GLN A 134 5.52 3.20 2.55
N PRO A 135 5.77 3.89 3.68
CA PRO A 135 5.21 5.22 3.93
C PRO A 135 5.62 6.31 2.92
N GLU A 136 6.66 6.05 2.12
CA GLU A 136 7.15 6.96 1.09
C GLU A 136 7.37 6.19 -0.20
N ASP A 137 6.33 6.16 -1.03
CA ASP A 137 6.35 5.49 -2.33
C ASP A 137 7.10 6.35 -3.36
N PRO A 138 8.26 5.89 -3.90
CA PRO A 138 9.00 6.62 -4.92
C PRO A 138 8.30 6.66 -6.29
N PHE A 139 7.31 5.78 -6.52
CA PHE A 139 6.52 5.76 -7.75
C PHE A 139 5.31 6.70 -7.68
N TYR A 140 5.28 7.55 -6.67
CA TYR A 140 4.21 8.48 -6.40
C TYR A 140 4.77 9.89 -6.18
N MET A 141 4.51 10.79 -7.11
CA MET A 141 4.92 12.20 -7.02
C MET A 141 3.70 13.04 -6.64
N SER A 142 3.76 13.73 -5.49
CA SER A 142 2.59 14.41 -4.93
C SER A 142 2.95 15.85 -4.57
N GLY A 143 2.12 16.80 -5.00
CA GLY A 143 2.21 18.21 -4.62
C GLY A 143 2.00 18.51 -3.14
N GLU A 144 1.75 17.50 -2.31
CA GLU A 144 1.85 17.61 -0.85
C GLU A 144 3.26 18.03 -0.42
N LYS A 145 4.29 17.56 -1.12
CA LYS A 145 5.67 17.98 -0.89
C LYS A 145 5.92 19.32 -1.60
N TYR A 146 6.57 20.26 -0.90
CA TYR A 146 6.78 21.61 -1.42
C TYR A 146 7.62 21.63 -2.71
N GLN A 147 8.66 20.80 -2.76
CA GLN A 147 9.53 20.68 -3.94
C GLN A 147 8.79 20.10 -5.14
N ASP A 148 8.07 18.99 -4.93
CA ASP A 148 7.25 18.35 -5.97
C ASP A 148 6.16 19.31 -6.45
N ARG A 149 5.53 20.09 -5.57
CA ARG A 149 4.55 21.12 -5.95
C ARG A 149 5.13 22.13 -6.92
N LYS A 150 6.30 22.70 -6.61
CA LYS A 150 6.96 23.69 -7.49
C LYS A 150 7.37 23.08 -8.83
N LEU A 151 7.82 21.82 -8.82
CA LEU A 151 8.13 21.08 -10.03
C LEU A 151 6.88 20.81 -10.88
N LEU A 152 5.79 20.35 -10.25
CA LEU A 152 4.51 20.06 -10.91
C LEU A 152 3.85 21.33 -11.44
N GLU A 153 3.90 22.45 -10.71
CA GLU A 153 3.48 23.76 -11.21
C GLU A 153 4.24 24.15 -12.47
N THR A 154 5.55 23.85 -12.53
CA THR A 154 6.38 24.15 -13.71
C THR A 154 6.05 23.22 -14.90
N ILE A 155 5.86 21.92 -14.64
CA ILE A 155 5.60 20.92 -15.69
C ILE A 155 4.15 21.03 -16.22
N ILE A 156 3.17 21.19 -15.34
CA ILE A 156 1.75 21.19 -15.66
C ILE A 156 1.24 22.59 -15.98
N GLY A 157 1.95 23.66 -15.61
CA GLY A 157 1.47 25.05 -15.71
C GLY A 157 0.89 25.44 -17.07
N GLY A 158 1.43 24.94 -18.19
CA GLY A 158 0.88 25.19 -19.54
C GLY A 158 -0.42 24.43 -19.85
N GLU A 159 -0.66 23.30 -19.19
CA GLU A 159 -1.79 22.39 -19.42
C GLU A 159 -2.77 22.33 -18.24
N ALA A 160 -2.61 23.22 -17.26
CA ALA A 160 -3.44 23.29 -16.05
C ALA A 160 -4.95 23.35 -16.38
N HIS A 161 -5.31 24.07 -17.45
CA HIS A 161 -6.69 24.21 -17.94
C HIS A 161 -7.37 22.86 -18.26
N ARG A 162 -6.62 21.82 -18.64
CA ARG A 162 -7.18 20.48 -18.94
C ARG A 162 -7.61 19.71 -17.69
N PHE A 163 -7.15 20.15 -16.53
CA PHE A 163 -7.44 19.54 -15.24
C PHE A 163 -8.46 20.36 -14.44
N GLU A 164 -8.85 21.54 -14.92
CA GLU A 164 -9.92 22.33 -14.34
C GLU A 164 -11.26 21.57 -14.41
N GLY A 165 -12.00 21.54 -13.29
CA GLY A 165 -13.27 20.82 -13.19
C GLY A 165 -13.17 19.30 -12.98
N LYS A 166 -11.96 18.70 -12.96
CA LYS A 166 -11.78 17.29 -12.57
C LYS A 166 -11.90 17.11 -11.05
N LYS A 167 -12.27 15.89 -10.63
CA LYS A 167 -12.40 15.51 -9.20
C LYS A 167 -11.13 15.85 -8.42
N VAL A 168 -11.31 16.56 -7.31
CA VAL A 168 -10.23 16.91 -6.39
C VAL A 168 -10.24 15.91 -5.24
N PHE A 169 -9.09 15.32 -4.96
CA PHE A 169 -8.91 14.39 -3.86
C PHE A 169 -8.25 15.10 -2.66
N PRO A 170 -8.57 14.70 -1.43
CA PRO A 170 -7.86 15.23 -0.26
C PRO A 170 -6.40 14.74 -0.27
N ALA A 171 -5.51 15.58 0.27
CA ALA A 171 -4.15 15.16 0.59
C ALA A 171 -4.15 13.93 1.52
N ILE A 172 -3.25 12.98 1.24
CA ILE A 172 -3.07 11.76 2.05
C ILE A 172 -2.07 12.02 3.19
N GLY A 173 -1.01 12.77 2.91
CA GLY A 173 0.05 13.10 3.86
C GLY A 173 0.04 14.55 4.34
N ASP A 174 1.10 14.91 5.07
CA ASP A 174 1.29 16.24 5.62
C ASP A 174 1.57 17.26 4.50
N TRP A 175 0.69 18.26 4.38
CA TRP A 175 0.83 19.33 3.40
C TRP A 175 1.97 20.28 3.79
N GLN A 176 3.06 20.26 3.03
CA GLN A 176 4.22 21.12 3.30
C GLN A 176 3.92 22.55 2.84
N LYS A 177 4.06 23.50 3.78
CA LYS A 177 3.77 24.93 3.55
C LYS A 177 4.94 25.70 2.96
N GLY A 178 6.17 25.19 3.07
CA GLY A 178 7.36 25.90 2.62
C GLY A 178 8.62 25.03 2.55
N PRO A 179 9.74 25.61 2.10
CA PRO A 179 11.00 24.91 1.93
C PRO A 179 11.57 24.40 3.26
N ASP A 180 11.34 25.09 4.38
CA ASP A 180 11.82 24.68 5.71
C ASP A 180 11.13 23.41 6.23
N GLY A 181 9.90 23.16 5.77
CA GLY A 181 9.16 21.93 6.05
C GLY A 181 9.43 20.81 5.04
N SER A 182 10.21 21.08 3.98
CA SER A 182 10.59 20.06 3.03
C SER A 182 11.65 19.17 3.65
N ARG A 183 11.34 17.88 3.84
CA ARG A 183 12.37 16.88 4.09
C ARG A 183 13.26 16.87 2.86
N SER A 184 14.42 17.48 2.99
CA SER A 184 15.47 17.47 1.99
C SER A 184 15.70 16.05 1.51
N VAL A 185 15.56 15.81 0.21
CA VAL A 185 15.84 14.54 -0.48
C VAL A 185 17.30 14.05 -0.23
N ARG A 186 18.16 14.88 0.39
CA ARG A 186 19.58 14.59 0.65
C ARG A 186 19.87 13.35 1.48
N ASP A 187 18.94 12.81 2.28
CA ASP A 187 19.28 11.67 3.16
C ASP A 187 18.24 10.53 3.18
N THR A 188 17.73 10.18 2.01
CA THR A 188 16.84 9.00 1.85
C THR A 188 17.53 7.65 2.09
N ARG A 189 18.87 7.59 2.24
CA ARG A 189 19.57 6.34 2.58
C ARG A 189 19.57 6.07 4.09
N GLN A 190 19.84 7.06 4.94
CA GLN A 190 19.90 6.85 6.38
C GLN A 190 18.51 6.71 7.01
N ASP A 191 17.52 7.46 6.51
CA ASP A 191 16.14 7.38 7.01
C ASP A 191 15.45 6.06 6.68
N ASN A 192 15.68 5.51 5.48
CA ASN A 192 15.16 4.18 5.12
C ASN A 192 15.81 3.08 5.96
N TYR A 193 17.11 3.20 6.26
CA TYR A 193 17.80 2.26 7.15
C TYR A 193 17.20 2.28 8.56
N GLN A 194 16.99 3.47 9.14
CA GLN A 194 16.43 3.58 10.49
C GLN A 194 14.97 3.11 10.58
N ARG A 195 14.14 3.37 9.57
CA ARG A 195 12.73 2.94 9.55
C ARG A 195 12.62 1.42 9.44
N ASN A 196 13.36 0.81 8.51
CA ASN A 196 13.38 -0.64 8.37
C ASN A 196 13.99 -1.32 9.61
N TRP A 197 14.99 -0.67 10.23
CA TRP A 197 15.58 -1.14 11.47
C TRP A 197 14.60 -1.10 12.64
N LYS A 198 13.82 -0.03 12.82
CA LYS A 198 12.78 0.04 13.87
C LYS A 198 11.68 -0.99 13.65
N GLY A 199 11.20 -1.19 12.42
CA GLY A 199 10.18 -2.20 12.12
C GLY A 199 10.65 -3.62 12.46
N GLY A 200 11.85 -3.99 11.97
CA GLY A 200 12.45 -5.28 12.28
C GLY A 200 12.79 -5.45 13.77
N PHE A 201 13.22 -4.38 14.44
CA PHE A 201 13.51 -4.39 15.86
C PHE A 201 12.24 -4.56 16.71
N HIS A 202 11.15 -3.86 16.40
CA HIS A 202 9.87 -4.01 17.12
C HIS A 202 9.27 -5.40 16.94
N GLN A 203 9.37 -5.99 15.74
CA GLN A 203 8.93 -7.35 15.53
C GLN A 203 9.78 -8.35 16.33
N ARG A 204 11.10 -8.17 16.35
CA ARG A 204 12.01 -9.00 17.18
C ARG A 204 11.75 -8.84 18.67
N LEU A 205 11.50 -7.61 19.12
CA LEU A 205 11.16 -7.30 20.51
C LEU A 205 9.81 -7.93 20.89
N ALA A 206 8.81 -7.88 20.01
CA ALA A 206 7.51 -8.50 20.25
C ALA A 206 7.63 -10.03 20.34
N VAL A 207 8.35 -10.67 19.43
CA VAL A 207 8.61 -12.12 19.49
C VAL A 207 9.39 -12.49 20.75
N ALA A 208 10.42 -11.71 21.12
CA ALA A 208 11.18 -11.92 22.34
C ALA A 208 10.34 -11.72 23.61
N ALA A 209 9.45 -10.72 23.64
CA ALA A 209 8.55 -10.48 24.76
C ALA A 209 7.52 -11.60 24.91
N VAL A 210 6.91 -12.06 23.81
CA VAL A 210 5.99 -13.19 23.82
C VAL A 210 6.70 -14.46 24.32
N GLY A 211 7.88 -14.77 23.79
CA GLY A 211 8.68 -15.91 24.25
C GLY A 211 9.10 -15.81 25.72
N GLY A 212 9.49 -14.61 26.17
CA GLY A 212 9.85 -14.34 27.56
C GLY A 212 8.68 -14.51 28.53
N ILE A 213 7.51 -13.97 28.20
CA ILE A 213 6.28 -14.16 28.98
C ILE A 213 5.94 -15.66 29.05
N PHE A 214 6.08 -16.37 27.93
CA PHE A 214 5.75 -17.79 27.84
C PHE A 214 6.70 -18.70 28.65
N LEU A 215 7.94 -18.26 28.90
CA LEU A 215 8.89 -18.93 29.80
C LEU A 215 8.72 -18.52 31.27
N MET A 216 8.38 -17.25 31.53
CA MET A 216 8.21 -16.73 32.89
C MET A 216 6.89 -17.17 33.54
N ALA A 217 5.82 -17.32 32.75
CA ALA A 217 4.49 -17.71 33.24
C ALA A 217 4.47 -19.02 34.05
N PRO A 218 5.05 -20.15 33.58
CA PRO A 218 5.07 -21.38 34.37
C PRO A 218 5.94 -21.25 35.63
N MET A 219 7.04 -20.49 35.59
CA MET A 219 7.86 -20.19 36.77
C MET A 219 7.05 -19.44 37.84
N TRP A 220 6.29 -18.41 37.44
CA TRP A 220 5.46 -17.63 38.36
C TRP A 220 4.29 -18.44 38.91
N LEU A 221 3.67 -19.29 38.08
CA LEU A 221 2.57 -20.15 38.47
C LEU A 221 3.02 -21.21 39.49
N MET A 222 4.21 -21.79 39.30
CA MET A 222 4.80 -22.74 40.24
C MET A 222 5.17 -22.12 41.59
N VAL A 223 5.60 -20.85 41.63
CA VAL A 223 5.85 -20.13 42.90
C VAL A 223 4.56 -19.85 43.68
N LEU A 224 3.42 -19.70 42.99
CA LEU A 224 2.14 -19.36 43.63
C LEU A 224 1.39 -20.59 44.18
N HIS A 225 1.56 -21.77 43.57
CA HIS A 225 0.91 -23.02 44.00
C HIS A 225 1.94 -24.14 44.24
N ASN A 226 2.28 -24.35 45.51
CA ASN A 226 3.21 -25.40 45.98
C ASN A 226 2.58 -26.81 45.97
N THR A 227 2.15 -27.30 44.80
CA THR A 227 1.74 -28.70 44.66
C THR A 227 2.34 -29.34 43.41
N LEU A 228 2.79 -30.59 43.52
CA LEU A 228 3.43 -31.33 42.42
C LEU A 228 2.47 -31.50 41.23
N TYR A 229 1.18 -31.70 41.51
CA TYR A 229 0.15 -31.83 40.49
C TYR A 229 -0.06 -30.55 39.66
N THR A 230 0.00 -29.36 40.27
CA THR A 230 -0.15 -28.09 39.54
C THR A 230 1.04 -27.80 38.64
N ALA A 231 2.24 -28.25 39.00
CA ALA A 231 3.43 -28.12 38.18
C ALA A 231 3.39 -29.05 36.94
N LEU A 232 2.97 -30.31 37.12
CA LEU A 232 2.90 -31.27 36.02
C LEU A 232 1.81 -30.90 35.01
N VAL A 233 0.64 -30.45 35.50
CA VAL A 233 -0.49 -30.06 34.66
C VAL A 233 -0.21 -28.75 33.92
N SER A 234 0.40 -27.75 34.57
CA SER A 234 0.72 -26.48 33.90
C SER A 234 1.74 -26.67 32.78
N THR A 235 2.82 -27.42 33.01
CA THR A 235 3.85 -27.63 31.98
C THR A 235 3.33 -28.37 30.75
N THR A 236 2.52 -29.42 30.92
CA THR A 236 1.91 -30.15 29.80
C THR A 236 0.98 -29.27 28.97
N VAL A 237 0.15 -28.44 29.62
CA VAL A 237 -0.75 -27.50 28.94
C VAL A 237 0.04 -26.42 28.19
N PHE A 238 1.07 -25.82 28.82
CA PHE A 238 1.88 -24.78 28.18
C PHE A 238 2.69 -25.32 27.00
N VAL A 239 3.29 -26.52 27.10
CA VAL A 239 3.99 -27.14 25.96
C VAL A 239 3.03 -27.45 24.81
N ALA A 240 1.81 -27.94 25.11
CA ALA A 240 0.81 -28.21 24.08
C ALA A 240 0.33 -26.95 23.36
N VAL A 241 0.08 -25.86 24.10
CA VAL A 241 -0.31 -24.56 23.52
C VAL A 241 0.84 -24.00 22.68
N PHE A 242 2.08 -24.06 23.16
CA PHE A 242 3.26 -23.62 22.42
C PHE A 242 3.44 -24.39 21.12
N GLY A 243 3.38 -25.73 21.17
CA GLY A 243 3.50 -26.58 19.99
C GLY A 243 2.40 -26.29 18.96
N SER A 244 1.17 -26.06 19.43
CA SER A 244 0.04 -25.68 18.56
C SER A 244 0.21 -24.29 17.93
N MET A 245 0.84 -23.36 18.65
CA MET A 245 1.17 -22.03 18.14
C MET A 245 2.33 -22.09 17.14
N ALA A 246 3.41 -22.80 17.48
CA ALA A 246 4.56 -23.01 16.61
C ALA A 246 4.17 -23.69 15.29
N ALA A 247 3.28 -24.69 15.32
CA ALA A 247 2.79 -25.36 14.12
C ALA A 247 1.99 -24.45 13.17
N ARG A 248 1.39 -23.36 13.68
CA ARG A 248 0.67 -22.38 12.85
C ARG A 248 1.59 -21.29 12.29
N TYR A 249 2.64 -20.91 13.03
CA TYR A 249 3.51 -19.79 12.66
C TYR A 249 4.79 -20.19 11.93
N LEU A 250 5.31 -21.40 12.15
CA LEU A 250 6.51 -21.90 11.48
C LEU A 250 6.10 -22.74 10.27
N THR A 251 6.64 -22.40 9.10
CA THR A 251 6.38 -23.10 7.83
C THR A 251 7.23 -24.36 7.63
N SER A 252 8.27 -24.56 8.46
CA SER A 252 9.19 -25.70 8.39
C SER A 252 9.00 -26.65 9.58
N LEU A 253 8.76 -27.95 9.30
CA LEU A 253 8.59 -28.97 10.35
C LEU A 253 9.82 -29.11 11.26
N MET A 254 11.03 -28.94 10.72
CA MET A 254 12.27 -29.08 11.49
C MET A 254 12.40 -27.97 12.54
N ASP A 255 11.98 -26.76 12.21
CA ASP A 255 12.03 -25.61 13.09
C ASP A 255 10.96 -25.74 14.21
N VAL A 256 9.79 -26.30 13.89
CA VAL A 256 8.73 -26.58 14.88
C VAL A 256 9.19 -27.61 15.91
N MET A 257 9.78 -28.72 15.46
CA MET A 257 10.27 -29.77 16.37
C MET A 257 11.40 -29.26 17.25
N SER A 258 12.38 -28.56 16.67
CA SER A 258 13.52 -28.00 17.41
C SER A 258 13.07 -26.99 18.46
N SER A 259 12.17 -26.06 18.09
CA SER A 259 11.65 -25.05 19.00
C SER A 259 10.82 -25.66 20.14
N THR A 260 9.95 -26.62 19.84
CA THR A 260 9.11 -27.31 20.85
C THR A 260 9.96 -28.14 21.80
N ALA A 261 10.97 -28.86 21.28
CA ALA A 261 11.90 -29.63 22.10
C ALA A 261 12.72 -28.74 23.04
N ALA A 262 13.24 -27.62 22.54
CA ALA A 262 13.97 -26.64 23.36
C ALA A 262 13.09 -26.08 24.48
N TYR A 263 11.84 -25.73 24.19
CA TYR A 263 10.91 -25.22 25.19
C TYR A 263 10.54 -26.28 26.25
N ALA A 264 10.24 -27.51 25.81
CA ALA A 264 9.94 -28.62 26.72
C ALA A 264 11.12 -28.96 27.64
N ALA A 265 12.36 -28.95 27.13
CA ALA A 265 13.55 -29.23 27.92
C ALA A 265 13.72 -28.23 29.08
N VAL A 266 13.51 -26.94 28.83
CA VAL A 266 13.60 -25.90 29.87
C VAL A 266 12.56 -26.15 30.97
N LEU A 267 11.31 -26.43 30.61
CA LEU A 267 10.26 -26.69 31.60
C LEU A 267 10.47 -27.97 32.40
N VAL A 268 10.94 -29.04 31.77
CA VAL A 268 11.23 -30.31 32.45
C VAL A 268 12.33 -30.14 33.50
N VAL A 269 13.39 -29.36 33.21
CA VAL A 269 14.43 -29.06 34.20
C VAL A 269 13.86 -28.32 35.40
N PHE A 270 12.98 -27.33 35.18
CA PHE A 270 12.32 -26.62 36.28
C PHE A 270 11.43 -27.54 37.12
N VAL A 271 10.68 -28.45 36.49
CA VAL A 271 9.86 -29.46 37.19
C VAL A 271 10.73 -30.42 38.01
N GLY A 272 11.91 -30.82 37.50
CA GLY A 272 12.82 -31.69 38.25
C GLY A 272 13.36 -31.04 39.52
N LEU A 273 13.73 -29.75 39.46
CA LEU A 273 14.27 -29.02 40.61
C LEU A 273 13.23 -28.84 41.73
N ILE A 274 11.95 -28.63 41.39
CA ILE A 274 10.90 -28.51 42.41
C ILE A 274 10.58 -29.86 43.08
N THR A 275 10.72 -30.98 42.36
CA THR A 275 10.48 -32.31 42.96
C THR A 275 11.58 -32.68 43.95
N GLU A 276 12.83 -32.34 43.65
CA GLU A 276 13.95 -32.53 44.58
C GLU A 276 13.80 -31.68 45.86
N MET A 277 13.32 -30.44 45.74
CA MET A 277 13.06 -29.59 46.91
C MET A 277 11.87 -30.05 47.76
N HIS A 278 10.95 -30.85 47.22
CA HIS A 278 9.81 -31.37 48.00
C HIS A 278 10.17 -32.65 48.78
N ASP A 279 11.14 -33.41 48.28
CA ASP A 279 11.59 -34.69 48.86
C ASP A 279 12.82 -34.57 49.78
N GLY A 280 13.37 -33.35 49.97
CA GLY A 280 14.49 -33.04 50.87
C GLY A 280 14.08 -32.24 52.10
#